data_AF-A0A1A9GDM6-F1
#
_entry.id   AF-A0A1A9GDM6-F1
#
_cell.length_a   1.000
_cell.length_b   1.000
_cell.length_c   1.000
_cell.angle_alpha   90.00
_cell.angle_beta   90.00
_cell.angle_gamma   90.00
#
_symmetry.space_group_name_H-M   'P 1'
#
loop_
_entity.id
_entity.type
_entity.pdbx_description
1 polymer ?
#
loop_
_entity_poly.entity_id
_entity_poly.type
_entity_poly.pdbx_seq_one_letter_code
_entity_poly.pdbx_strand_id
1 'polypeptide(L)'
;MKQFTFSDMNRASGEILEAALIEPVALTKRGKQKLVILTADAYQRLKGETHAKAYRLEDAPDEIHNELMTGIDAILDDAGRDV
;
A
#
# COMPACT_ATOMS: atom_id res chain seq x y z
N MET A 1 -14.95 -2.24 -5.34
CA MET A 1 -14.31 -2.77 -6.56
C MET A 1 -15.27 -2.63 -7.74
N LYS A 2 -15.03 -1.65 -8.60
CA LYS A 2 -15.79 -1.46 -9.84
C LYS A 2 -15.49 -2.57 -10.84
N GLN A 3 -16.44 -2.82 -11.73
CA GLN A 3 -16.32 -3.86 -12.76
C GLN A 3 -16.65 -3.28 -14.13
N PHE A 4 -15.77 -3.52 -15.09
CA PHE A 4 -15.95 -3.11 -16.47
C PHE A 4 -15.76 -4.31 -17.39
N THR A 5 -16.30 -4.25 -18.59
CA THR A 5 -16.00 -5.25 -19.63
C THR A 5 -14.72 -4.88 -20.38
N PHE A 6 -14.12 -5.84 -21.08
CA PHE A 6 -13.04 -5.51 -22.05
C PHE A 6 -13.50 -4.53 -23.13
N SER A 7 -14.79 -4.53 -23.48
CA SER A 7 -15.34 -3.58 -24.45
C SER A 7 -15.38 -2.15 -23.88
N ASP A 8 -15.70 -2.01 -22.58
CA ASP A 8 -15.68 -0.72 -21.89
C ASP A 8 -14.26 -0.17 -21.79
N MET A 9 -13.27 -1.04 -21.50
CA MET A 9 -11.86 -0.65 -21.48
C MET A 9 -11.40 -0.04 -22.81
N ASN A 10 -11.83 -0.59 -23.94
CA ASN A 10 -11.48 -0.03 -25.25
C ASN A 10 -12.14 1.33 -25.55
N ARG A 11 -13.24 1.66 -24.87
CA ARG A 11 -14.04 2.87 -25.15
C ARG A 11 -13.78 4.00 -24.15
N ALA A 12 -13.48 3.66 -22.90
CA ALA A 12 -13.37 4.58 -21.77
C ALA A 12 -12.12 4.27 -20.92
N SER A 13 -10.99 3.96 -21.56
CA SER A 13 -9.76 3.59 -20.86
C SER A 13 -9.30 4.65 -19.87
N GLY A 14 -9.44 5.94 -20.18
CA GLY A 14 -9.07 7.05 -19.28
C GLY A 14 -9.80 7.01 -17.95
N GLU A 15 -11.14 7.02 -17.99
CA GLU A 15 -11.99 6.98 -16.79
C GLU A 15 -11.78 5.69 -15.98
N ILE A 16 -11.56 4.57 -16.65
CA ILE A 16 -11.32 3.27 -15.99
C ILE A 16 -9.96 3.27 -15.29
N LEU A 17 -8.93 3.89 -15.88
CA LEU A 17 -7.62 4.04 -15.24
C LEU A 17 -7.69 5.03 -14.06
N GLU A 18 -8.42 6.13 -14.18
CA GLU A 18 -8.68 7.04 -13.05
C GLU A 18 -9.38 6.32 -11.90
N ALA A 19 -10.39 5.50 -12.20
CA ALA A 19 -11.04 4.66 -11.19
C ALA A 19 -10.04 3.69 -10.54
N ALA A 20 -9.11 3.11 -11.32
CA ALA A 20 -8.09 2.18 -10.84
C ALA A 20 -7.02 2.83 -9.94
N LEU A 21 -6.83 4.15 -10.05
CA LEU A 21 -5.98 4.92 -9.13
C LEU A 21 -6.65 5.11 -7.77
N ILE A 22 -7.99 5.07 -7.69
CA ILE A 22 -8.75 5.25 -6.45
C ILE A 22 -9.00 3.91 -5.75
N GLU A 23 -9.42 2.89 -6.50
CA GLU A 23 -9.71 1.56 -5.98
C GLU A 23 -9.39 0.46 -7.01
N PRO A 24 -9.20 -0.80 -6.59
CA PRO A 24 -9.09 -1.91 -7.54
C PRO A 24 -10.28 -1.98 -8.50
N VAL A 25 -9.99 -2.30 -9.76
CA VAL A 25 -10.99 -2.42 -10.82
C VAL A 25 -10.89 -3.79 -11.48
N ALA A 26 -12.00 -4.51 -11.64
CA ALA A 26 -12.02 -5.79 -12.34
C ALA A 26 -12.46 -5.65 -13.80
N LEU A 27 -11.76 -6.34 -14.70
CA LEU A 27 -12.16 -6.49 -16.10
C LEU A 27 -12.80 -7.86 -16.33
N THR A 28 -13.98 -7.84 -16.95
CA THR A 28 -14.81 -9.01 -17.21
C THR A 28 -14.89 -9.32 -18.69
N LYS A 29 -14.89 -10.62 -19.03
CA LYS A 29 -15.15 -11.13 -20.37
C LYS A 29 -16.25 -12.18 -20.29
N ARG A 30 -17.34 -11.97 -21.03
CA ARG A 30 -18.53 -12.85 -21.01
C ARG A 30 -19.07 -13.06 -19.58
N GLY A 31 -19.16 -11.96 -18.82
CA GLY A 31 -19.66 -11.96 -17.43
C GLY A 31 -18.71 -12.54 -16.37
N LYS A 32 -17.53 -13.06 -16.76
CA LYS A 32 -16.55 -13.60 -15.81
C LYS A 32 -15.40 -12.63 -15.63
N GLN A 33 -14.98 -12.39 -14.39
CA GLN A 33 -13.75 -11.66 -14.08
C GLN A 33 -12.54 -12.39 -14.66
N LYS A 34 -11.65 -11.64 -15.29
CA LYS A 34 -10.44 -12.16 -15.94
C LYS A 34 -9.19 -11.47 -15.47
N LEU A 35 -9.26 -10.16 -15.25
CA LEU A 35 -8.15 -9.34 -14.80
C LEU A 35 -8.61 -8.40 -13.71
N VAL A 36 -7.69 -7.96 -12.87
CA VAL A 36 -7.85 -6.85 -11.94
C VAL A 36 -6.75 -5.85 -12.22
N ILE A 37 -7.10 -4.58 -12.30
CA ILE A 37 -6.19 -3.45 -12.41
C ILE A 37 -5.95 -2.92 -11.01
N LEU A 38 -4.67 -2.77 -10.68
CA LEU A 38 -4.17 -2.23 -9.43
C LEU A 38 -3.11 -1.18 -9.74
N THR A 39 -2.88 -0.26 -8.80
CA THR A 39 -1.67 0.56 -8.85
C THR A 39 -0.44 -0.32 -8.70
N ALA A 40 0.70 0.13 -9.23
CA ALA A 40 1.97 -0.57 -9.09
C ALA A 40 2.30 -0.82 -7.61
N ASP A 41 2.13 0.19 -6.76
CA ASP A 41 2.37 0.08 -5.31
C ASP A 41 1.48 -0.98 -4.65
N ALA A 42 0.19 -1.02 -4.98
CA ALA A 42 -0.72 -2.04 -4.44
C ALA A 42 -0.31 -3.45 -4.88
N TYR A 43 0.13 -3.60 -6.13
CA TYR A 43 0.66 -4.86 -6.62
C TYR A 43 1.96 -5.28 -5.90
N GLN A 44 2.89 -4.36 -5.66
CA GLN A 44 4.12 -4.66 -4.93
C GLN A 44 3.88 -5.03 -3.46
N ARG A 45 2.93 -4.35 -2.80
CA ARG A 45 2.48 -4.74 -1.45
C ARG A 45 1.90 -6.15 -1.43
N LEU A 46 1.07 -6.52 -2.42
CA LEU A 46 0.53 -7.87 -2.55
C LEU A 46 1.60 -8.93 -2.80
N LYS A 47 2.68 -8.58 -3.52
CA LYS A 47 3.83 -9.45 -3.71
C LYS A 47 4.67 -9.68 -2.44
N GLY A 48 4.36 -9.00 -1.34
CA GLY A 48 5.20 -9.02 -0.14
C GLY A 48 6.50 -8.24 -0.32
N GLU A 49 6.64 -7.51 -1.42
CA GLU A 49 7.72 -6.53 -1.63
C GLU A 49 7.37 -5.22 -0.92
N THR A 50 6.89 -5.32 0.32
CA THR A 50 6.75 -4.15 1.18
C THR A 50 8.15 -3.67 1.55
N HIS A 51 8.46 -2.41 1.25
CA HIS A 51 9.69 -1.77 1.74
C HIS A 51 9.77 -1.72 3.28
N ALA A 52 8.70 -2.04 3.99
CA ALA A 52 8.70 -2.26 5.42
C ALA A 52 9.57 -3.47 5.76
N LYS A 53 10.79 -3.19 6.22
CA LYS A 53 11.69 -4.18 6.79
C LYS A 53 11.39 -4.30 8.28
N ALA A 54 11.13 -5.51 8.75
CA ALA A 54 11.04 -5.81 10.17
C ALA A 54 12.42 -6.25 10.65
N TYR A 55 12.89 -5.64 11.74
CA TYR A 55 14.11 -6.05 12.41
C TYR A 55 13.78 -6.55 13.81
N ARG A 56 14.53 -7.55 14.28
CA ARG A 56 14.58 -7.87 15.70
C ARG A 56 15.43 -6.82 16.41
N LEU A 57 15.19 -6.62 17.69
CA LEU A 57 15.98 -5.68 18.49
C LEU A 57 17.48 -6.05 18.48
N GLU A 58 17.78 -7.35 18.43
CA GLU A 58 19.14 -7.91 18.42
C GLU A 58 19.88 -7.76 17.08
N ASP A 59 19.15 -7.65 15.96
CA ASP A 59 19.70 -7.67 14.60
C ASP A 59 19.38 -6.39 13.80
N ALA A 60 18.78 -5.38 14.44
CA ALA A 60 18.46 -4.11 13.79
C ALA A 60 19.75 -3.34 13.48
N PRO A 61 19.83 -2.70 12.29
CA PRO A 61 20.89 -1.73 12.03
C PRO A 61 20.88 -0.61 13.08
N ASP A 62 22.06 -0.14 13.48
CA ASP A 62 22.23 0.89 14.51
C ASP A 62 21.38 2.14 14.25
N GLU A 63 21.24 2.54 12.98
CA GLU A 63 20.40 3.67 12.57
C GLU A 63 18.93 3.50 12.98
N ILE A 64 18.37 2.30 12.76
CA ILE A 64 16.98 1.97 13.14
C ILE A 64 16.83 1.87 14.66
N HIS A 65 17.84 1.34 15.34
CA HIS A 65 17.87 1.28 16.80
C HIS A 65 17.87 2.68 17.41
N ASN A 66 18.73 3.57 16.90
CA ASN A 66 18.84 4.95 17.36
C ASN A 66 17.55 5.74 17.11
N GLU A 67 16.91 5.56 15.95
CA GLU A 67 15.61 6.16 15.65
C GLU A 67 14.54 5.73 16.66
N LEU A 68 14.46 4.42 16.95
CA LEU A 68 13.51 3.89 17.94
C LEU A 68 13.75 4.48 19.34
N MET A 69 15.00 4.49 19.81
CA MET A 69 15.34 5.04 21.13
C MET A 69 15.03 6.54 21.22
N THR A 70 15.37 7.30 20.17
CA THR A 70 15.04 8.75 20.09
C THR A 70 13.52 8.98 20.20
N GLY A 71 12.72 8.16 19.53
CA GLY A 71 11.26 8.25 19.62
C GLY A 71 10.70 7.92 21.00
N ILE A 72 11.27 6.91 21.68
CA ILE A 72 10.87 6.54 23.05
C ILE A 72 11.21 7.68 24.03
N ASP A 73 12.42 8.24 23.95
CA ASP A 73 12.85 9.35 24.80
C ASP A 73 11.94 10.57 24.62
N ALA A 74 11.59 10.91 23.37
CA ALA A 74 10.67 12.00 23.08
C ALA A 74 9.28 11.81 23.72
N ILE A 75 8.76 10.58 23.74
CA ILE A 75 7.47 10.25 24.38
C ILE A 75 7.58 10.35 25.90
N LEU A 76 8.68 9.84 26.49
CA LEU A 76 8.91 9.89 27.92
C LEU A 76 9.08 11.33 28.42
N ASP A 77 9.80 12.16 27.67
CA ASP A 77 10.00 13.57 27.95
C ASP A 77 8.71 14.38 27.82
N ASP A 78 7.79 13.98 26.93
CA ASP A 78 6.47 14.59 26.79
C ASP A 78 5.54 14.19 27.95
N ALA A 79 5.53 12.91 28.31
CA ALA A 79 4.77 12.41 29.46
C ALA A 79 5.26 12.99 30.80
N GLY A 80 6.54 13.33 30.91
CA GLY A 80 7.12 14.00 32.08
C GLY A 80 6.83 15.50 32.17
N ARG A 81 6.28 16.13 31.12
CA ARG A 81 5.91 17.56 31.09
C ARG A 81 4.47 17.83 31.51
N ASP A 82 3.65 16.78 31.63
CA ASP A 82 2.24 16.84 32.07
C ASP A 82 2.04 16.54 33.58
N VAL A 83 3.13 16.49 34.37
CA VAL A 83 3.11 16.27 35.84
C VAL A 83 3.68 17.45 36.63
#